data_AF-A0A2M7GID4-F1
#
_entry.id   AF-A0A2M7GID4-F1
#
_cell.length_a   1.000
_cell.length_b   1.000
_cell.length_c   1.000
_cell.angle_alpha   90.00
_cell.angle_beta   90.00
_cell.angle_gamma   90.00
#
_symmetry.space_group_name_H-M   'P 1'
#
loop_
_entity.id
_entity.type
_entity.pdbx_description
1 polymer ?
#
loop_
_entity_poly.entity_id
_entity_poly.type
_entity_poly.pdbx_seq_one_letter_code
_entity_poly.pdbx_strand_id
1 'polypeptide(L)'
;MLHAISLSIGLAALWWLLSGYTIPLILAFGAGSIVLVVFIAHRMDVVDHEGHPIHVTWRWLTYLPWLGKEIVMANIDVAKAVLSPGGRVHTSVLRVKATQKTELGHVIYANSITLTPGTVTLAVEDGVMTVHALTRGAADGLKAGEMDRRCTAVEGSPEEDR
;
A
#
# COMPACT_ATOMS: atom_id res chain seq x y z
N MET A 1 -16.65 18.46 -3.30
CA MET A 1 -17.24 18.63 -1.94
C MET A 1 -17.28 17.33 -1.14
N LEU A 2 -17.75 16.20 -1.68
CA LEU A 2 -17.72 14.89 -0.99
C LEU A 2 -16.30 14.48 -0.53
N HIS A 3 -15.28 14.69 -1.37
CA HIS A 3 -13.89 14.36 -1.03
C HIS A 3 -13.33 15.17 0.16
N ALA A 4 -13.64 16.46 0.24
CA ALA A 4 -13.23 17.30 1.36
C ALA A 4 -13.90 16.88 2.68
N ILE A 5 -15.16 16.42 2.62
CA ILE A 5 -15.89 15.89 3.78
C ILE A 5 -15.25 14.59 4.25
N SER A 6 -14.97 13.66 3.34
CA SER A 6 -14.30 12.41 3.68
C SER A 6 -12.89 12.63 4.24
N LEU A 7 -12.09 13.50 3.62
CA LEU A 7 -10.78 13.90 4.13
C LEU A 7 -10.90 14.48 5.54
N SER A 8 -11.88 15.36 5.78
CA SER A 8 -12.13 15.93 7.11
C SER A 8 -12.48 14.84 8.14
N ILE A 9 -13.32 13.87 7.78
CA ILE A 9 -13.69 12.74 8.65
C ILE A 9 -12.47 11.86 8.94
N GLY A 10 -11.68 11.52 7.93
CA GLY A 10 -10.46 10.73 8.08
C GLY A 10 -9.43 11.42 8.97
N LEU A 11 -9.20 12.73 8.76
CA LEU A 11 -8.32 13.54 9.59
C LEU A 11 -8.84 13.66 11.03
N ALA A 12 -10.15 13.81 11.23
CA ALA A 12 -10.76 13.86 12.55
C ALA A 12 -10.60 12.53 13.30
N ALA A 13 -10.85 11.40 12.63
CA ALA A 13 -10.67 10.08 13.19
C ALA A 13 -9.19 9.80 13.54
N LEU A 14 -8.28 10.13 12.64
CA LEU A 14 -6.84 10.02 12.87
C LEU A 14 -6.39 10.89 14.05
N TRP A 15 -6.81 12.16 14.06
CA TRP A 15 -6.51 13.09 15.15
C TRP A 15 -7.01 12.55 16.49
N TRP A 16 -8.25 12.05 16.54
CA TRP A 16 -8.83 11.50 17.75
C TRP A 16 -8.08 10.25 18.22
N LEU A 17 -7.75 9.34 17.29
CA LEU A 17 -7.02 8.10 17.57
C LEU A 17 -5.63 8.38 18.15
N LEU A 18 -4.91 9.37 17.62
CA LEU A 18 -3.58 9.74 18.12
C LEU A 18 -3.66 10.57 19.41
N SER A 19 -4.62 11.49 19.51
CA SER A 19 -4.69 12.44 20.62
C SER A 19 -5.31 11.84 21.88
N GLY A 20 -6.43 11.11 21.76
CA GLY A 20 -7.17 10.56 22.91
C GLY A 20 -7.74 11.58 23.91
N TYR A 21 -7.64 12.89 23.63
CA TYR A 21 -8.07 13.96 24.53
C TYR A 21 -9.42 14.57 24.12
N THR A 22 -10.28 14.83 25.10
CA THR A 22 -11.63 15.36 24.90
C THR A 22 -11.84 16.76 25.50
N ILE A 23 -10.75 17.44 25.87
CA ILE A 23 -10.78 18.78 26.47
C ILE A 23 -11.28 19.79 25.41
N PRO A 24 -12.28 20.65 25.71
CA PRO A 24 -12.86 21.57 24.71
C PRO A 24 -11.86 22.46 23.98
N LEU A 25 -10.83 22.95 24.68
CA LEU A 25 -9.77 23.76 24.07
C LEU A 25 -8.96 22.96 23.04
N ILE A 26 -8.62 21.72 23.36
CA ILE A 26 -7.84 20.83 22.48
C ILE A 26 -8.68 20.43 21.26
N LEU A 27 -9.98 20.18 21.45
CA LEU A 27 -10.91 19.93 20.35
C LEU A 27 -11.02 21.12 19.40
N ALA A 28 -11.05 22.36 19.92
CA ALA A 28 -11.06 23.56 19.08
C ALA A 28 -9.78 23.68 18.24
N PHE A 29 -8.61 23.42 18.82
CA PHE A 29 -7.35 23.39 18.07
C PHE A 29 -7.30 22.25 17.04
N GLY A 30 -7.82 21.07 17.38
CA GLY A 30 -7.95 19.95 16.45
C GLY A 30 -8.82 20.30 15.25
N ALA A 31 -10.02 20.85 15.49
CA ALA A 31 -10.92 21.28 14.44
C ALA A 31 -10.30 22.38 13.56
N GLY A 32 -9.65 23.39 14.16
CA GLY A 32 -8.95 24.45 13.43
C GLY A 32 -7.81 23.90 12.55
N SER A 33 -7.04 22.93 13.06
CA SER A 33 -5.99 22.25 12.31
C SER A 33 -6.55 21.48 11.11
N ILE A 34 -7.64 20.72 11.29
CA ILE A 34 -8.29 19.97 10.20
C ILE A 34 -8.77 20.92 9.10
N VAL A 35 -9.43 22.04 9.46
CA VAL A 35 -9.87 23.04 8.48
C VAL A 35 -8.70 23.62 7.71
N LEU A 36 -7.59 23.94 8.38
CA LEU A 36 -6.38 24.46 7.73
C LEU A 36 -5.78 23.44 6.74
N VAL A 37 -5.69 22.17 7.14
CA VAL A 37 -5.17 21.10 6.27
C VAL A 37 -6.07 20.91 5.05
N VAL A 38 -7.39 20.89 5.24
CA VAL A 38 -8.36 20.76 4.14
C VAL A 38 -8.28 21.96 3.20
N PHE A 39 -8.10 23.17 3.73
CA PHE A 39 -7.92 24.37 2.91
C PHE A 39 -6.64 24.28 2.05
N ILE A 40 -5.52 23.86 2.64
CA ILE A 40 -4.25 23.68 1.90
C ILE A 40 -4.41 22.58 0.84
N ALA A 41 -4.98 21.42 1.20
CA ALA A 41 -5.19 20.30 0.29
C ALA A 41 -6.07 20.70 -0.91
N HIS A 42 -7.14 21.44 -0.66
CA HIS A 42 -7.99 21.99 -1.71
C HIS A 42 -7.25 23.03 -2.56
N ARG A 43 -6.37 23.84 -1.96
CA ARG A 43 -5.59 24.85 -2.70
C ARG A 43 -4.53 24.23 -3.62
N MET A 44 -4.01 23.06 -3.23
CA MET A 44 -3.02 22.29 -3.98
C MET A 44 -3.62 21.35 -5.03
N ASP A 45 -4.96 21.27 -5.11
CA ASP A 45 -5.66 20.33 -6.01
C ASP A 45 -5.25 18.87 -5.82
N VAL A 46 -4.86 18.51 -4.59
CA VAL A 46 -4.43 17.14 -4.23
C VAL A 46 -5.65 16.23 -3.96
N VAL A 47 -6.85 16.81 -3.92
CA VAL A 47 -8.11 16.14 -3.58
C VAL A 47 -8.78 15.59 -4.86
N ASP A 48 -8.04 14.75 -5.58
CA ASP A 48 -8.52 14.01 -6.76
C ASP A 48 -9.09 12.63 -6.41
N HIS A 49 -9.70 11.96 -7.40
CA HIS A 49 -10.30 10.62 -7.28
C HIS A 49 -9.32 9.58 -6.69
N GLU A 50 -8.01 9.75 -6.90
CA GLU A 50 -6.95 8.90 -6.35
C GLU A 50 -6.85 8.94 -4.82
N GLY A 51 -7.23 10.06 -4.18
CA GLY A 51 -7.20 10.22 -2.73
C GLY A 51 -8.33 9.50 -2.00
N HIS A 52 -9.31 8.97 -2.74
CA HIS A 52 -10.48 8.31 -2.19
C HIS A 52 -10.58 6.87 -2.71
N PRO A 53 -10.25 5.86 -1.90
CA PRO A 53 -10.35 4.47 -2.29
C PRO A 53 -11.81 3.99 -2.23
N ILE A 54 -12.74 4.66 -2.90
CA ILE A 54 -14.14 4.20 -3.01
C ILE A 54 -14.20 2.89 -3.82
N HIS A 55 -13.22 2.66 -4.69
CA HIS A 55 -13.09 1.43 -5.48
C HIS A 55 -12.38 0.28 -4.75
N VAL A 56 -11.75 0.53 -3.57
CA VAL A 56 -11.12 -0.56 -2.81
C VAL A 56 -12.21 -1.46 -2.26
N THR A 57 -12.35 -2.61 -2.90
CA THR A 57 -13.39 -3.58 -2.61
C THR A 57 -13.17 -4.13 -1.18
N TRP A 58 -14.23 -4.58 -0.50
CA TRP A 58 -14.19 -5.29 0.81
C TRP A 58 -13.13 -6.41 0.90
N ARG A 59 -12.61 -6.86 -0.25
CA ARG A 59 -11.45 -7.75 -0.39
C ARG A 59 -10.16 -7.25 0.29
N TRP A 60 -10.03 -5.97 0.63
CA TRP A 60 -8.91 -5.50 1.46
C TRP A 60 -8.86 -6.19 2.83
N LEU A 61 -10.01 -6.58 3.39
CA LEU A 61 -10.10 -7.29 4.69
C LEU A 61 -9.57 -8.72 4.63
N THR A 62 -9.66 -9.39 3.48
CA THR A 62 -9.08 -10.73 3.30
C THR A 62 -7.63 -10.67 2.84
N TYR A 63 -7.27 -9.59 2.14
CA TYR A 63 -5.91 -9.32 1.71
C TYR A 63 -4.97 -9.00 2.88
N LEU A 64 -5.36 -8.14 3.83
CA LEU A 64 -4.50 -7.73 4.94
C LEU A 64 -3.96 -8.89 5.79
N PRO A 65 -4.79 -9.84 6.29
CA PRO A 65 -4.29 -10.98 7.05
C PRO A 65 -3.39 -11.90 6.22
N TRP A 66 -3.69 -12.04 4.92
CA TRP A 66 -2.85 -12.80 4.01
C TRP A 66 -1.48 -12.15 3.81
N LEU A 67 -1.44 -10.84 3.55
CA LEU A 67 -0.19 -10.10 3.43
C LEU A 67 0.62 -10.18 4.73
N GLY A 68 -0.03 -10.04 5.88
CA GLY A 68 0.61 -10.21 7.18
C GLY A 68 1.28 -11.58 7.33
N LYS A 69 0.62 -12.66 6.89
CA LYS A 69 1.21 -14.00 6.86
C LYS A 69 2.43 -14.06 5.92
N GLU A 70 2.32 -13.55 4.70
CA GLU A 70 3.44 -13.54 3.74
C GLU A 70 4.65 -12.78 4.28
N ILE A 71 4.43 -11.62 4.92
CA ILE A 71 5.49 -10.83 5.58
C ILE A 71 6.20 -11.66 6.65
N VAL A 72 5.45 -12.36 7.52
CA VAL A 72 6.03 -13.21 8.57
C VAL A 72 6.84 -14.37 7.97
N MET A 73 6.28 -15.06 6.97
CA MET A 73 6.96 -16.19 6.32
C MET A 73 8.24 -15.76 5.62
N ALA A 74 8.19 -14.66 4.88
CA ALA A 74 9.35 -14.11 4.19
C ALA A 74 10.42 -13.60 5.17
N ASN A 75 10.06 -13.03 6.33
CA ASN A 75 11.02 -12.68 7.39
C ASN A 75 11.77 -13.93 7.89
N ILE A 76 11.05 -15.03 8.12
CA ILE A 76 11.65 -16.30 8.56
C ILE A 76 12.63 -16.81 7.50
N ASP A 77 12.26 -16.74 6.22
CA ASP A 77 13.10 -17.21 5.13
C ASP A 77 14.37 -16.34 4.94
N VAL A 78 14.25 -15.02 5.06
CA VAL A 78 15.40 -14.12 5.07
C VAL A 78 16.30 -14.38 6.28
N ALA A 79 15.73 -14.54 7.48
CA ALA A 79 16.51 -14.85 8.68
C ALA A 79 17.28 -16.17 8.52
N LYS A 80 16.65 -17.22 7.96
CA LYS A 80 17.34 -18.48 7.62
C LYS A 80 18.44 -18.26 6.60
N ALA A 81 18.20 -17.46 5.55
CA ALA A 81 19.18 -17.20 4.51
C ALA A 81 20.43 -16.49 5.04
N VAL A 82 20.26 -15.58 6.01
CA VAL A 82 21.34 -14.84 6.68
C VAL A 82 22.10 -15.71 7.69
N LEU A 83 21.39 -16.52 8.48
CA LEU A 83 22.00 -17.31 9.58
C LEU A 83 22.61 -18.65 9.11
N SER A 84 22.29 -19.13 7.91
CA SER A 84 22.80 -20.42 7.42
C SER A 84 24.28 -20.35 7.03
N PRO A 85 25.16 -21.23 7.56
CA PRO A 85 26.54 -21.33 7.11
C PRO A 85 26.57 -21.76 5.63
N GLY A 86 27.08 -20.89 4.76
CA GLY A 86 27.11 -21.12 3.31
C GLY A 86 26.19 -20.24 2.47
N GLY A 87 25.36 -19.38 3.09
CA GLY A 87 24.65 -18.26 2.45
C GLY A 87 23.70 -18.65 1.31
N ARG A 88 22.38 -18.61 1.54
CA ARG A 88 21.37 -18.86 0.50
C ARG A 88 20.99 -17.60 -0.31
N VAL A 89 21.88 -16.62 -0.33
CA VAL A 89 21.65 -15.33 -0.99
C VAL A 89 21.95 -15.47 -2.47
N HIS A 90 20.94 -15.24 -3.29
CA HIS A 90 21.03 -15.22 -4.74
C HIS A 90 20.22 -14.04 -5.23
N THR A 91 20.92 -12.93 -5.47
CA THR A 91 20.28 -11.70 -5.90
C THR A 91 19.93 -11.77 -7.37
N SER A 92 18.77 -11.22 -7.71
CA SER A 92 18.36 -11.06 -9.10
C SER A 92 17.46 -9.84 -9.24
N VAL A 93 17.54 -9.18 -10.39
CA VAL A 93 16.58 -8.15 -10.77
C VAL A 93 15.64 -8.76 -11.80
N LEU A 94 14.34 -8.66 -11.54
CA LEU A 94 13.30 -9.16 -12.42
C LEU A 94 12.29 -8.06 -12.73
N ARG A 95 11.73 -8.13 -13.93
CA ARG A 95 10.61 -7.27 -14.35
C ARG A 95 9.34 -8.10 -14.26
N VAL A 96 8.36 -7.61 -13.51
CA VAL A 96 7.03 -8.24 -13.39
C VAL A 96 5.97 -7.25 -13.88
N LYS A 97 5.06 -7.73 -14.72
CA LYS A 97 3.97 -6.91 -15.25
C LYS A 97 2.81 -6.93 -14.25
N ALA A 98 2.41 -5.75 -13.79
CA ALA A 98 1.24 -5.56 -12.95
C ALA A 98 -0.04 -5.78 -13.76
N THR A 99 -1.02 -6.48 -13.19
CA THR A 99 -2.36 -6.59 -13.80
C THR A 99 -3.32 -5.50 -13.32
N GLN A 100 -2.94 -4.73 -12.30
CA GLN A 100 -3.68 -3.57 -11.84
C GLN A 100 -3.69 -2.47 -12.91
N LYS A 101 -4.77 -1.68 -12.97
CA LYS A 101 -4.95 -0.61 -13.97
C LYS A 101 -4.86 0.80 -13.41
N THR A 102 -5.10 0.97 -12.12
CA THR A 102 -5.09 2.24 -11.41
C THR A 102 -3.73 2.49 -10.79
N GLU A 103 -3.37 3.77 -10.68
CA GLU A 103 -2.15 4.21 -9.98
C GLU A 103 -2.12 3.71 -8.53
N LEU A 104 -3.28 3.76 -7.84
CA LEU A 104 -3.39 3.23 -6.48
C LEU A 104 -3.12 1.72 -6.43
N GLY A 105 -3.63 0.95 -7.38
CA GLY A 105 -3.37 -0.48 -7.50
C GLY A 105 -1.89 -0.79 -7.72
N HIS A 106 -1.21 -0.02 -8.57
CA HIS A 106 0.24 -0.09 -8.77
C HIS A 106 1.01 0.23 -7.48
N VAL A 107 0.62 1.27 -6.74
CA VAL A 107 1.23 1.64 -5.46
C VAL A 107 1.01 0.56 -4.41
N ILE A 108 -0.19 -0.01 -4.30
CA ILE A 108 -0.46 -1.12 -3.38
C ILE A 108 0.42 -2.30 -3.73
N TYR A 109 0.50 -2.69 -5.00
CA TYR A 109 1.31 -3.83 -5.42
C TYR A 109 2.81 -3.59 -5.17
N ALA A 110 3.34 -2.44 -5.59
CA ALA A 110 4.74 -2.06 -5.37
C ALA A 110 5.14 -2.08 -3.88
N ASN A 111 4.28 -1.57 -3.00
CA ASN A 111 4.51 -1.59 -1.55
C ASN A 111 4.37 -3.00 -0.97
N SER A 112 3.46 -3.82 -1.50
CA SER A 112 3.33 -5.23 -1.08
C SER A 112 4.62 -6.00 -1.29
N ILE A 113 5.23 -5.83 -2.47
CA ILE A 113 6.50 -6.44 -2.84
C ILE A 113 7.60 -5.98 -1.88
N THR A 114 7.70 -4.68 -1.61
CA THR A 114 8.73 -4.15 -0.70
C THR A 114 8.52 -4.60 0.75
N LEU A 115 7.27 -4.73 1.19
CA LEU A 115 6.93 -5.18 2.53
C LEU A 115 7.23 -6.65 2.76
N THR A 116 7.23 -7.49 1.73
CA THR A 116 7.62 -8.90 1.82
C THR A 116 9.15 -9.01 1.85
N PRO A 117 9.77 -9.36 2.99
CA PRO A 117 11.22 -9.39 3.12
C PRO A 117 11.90 -10.27 2.07
N GLY A 118 12.98 -9.76 1.51
CA GLY A 118 13.69 -10.44 0.43
C GLY A 118 13.27 -9.97 -0.96
N THR A 119 12.36 -8.99 -1.07
CA THR A 119 12.10 -8.25 -2.31
C THR A 119 12.05 -6.74 -2.07
N VAL A 120 12.44 -5.95 -3.07
CA VAL A 120 12.36 -4.49 -3.06
C VAL A 120 11.98 -4.01 -4.45
N THR A 121 10.93 -3.19 -4.54
CA THR A 121 10.57 -2.51 -5.80
C THR A 121 11.54 -1.36 -6.06
N LEU A 122 12.22 -1.39 -7.21
CA LEU A 122 13.20 -0.39 -7.63
C LEU A 122 12.58 0.71 -8.50
N ALA A 123 11.66 0.34 -9.38
CA ALA A 123 11.01 1.26 -10.31
C ALA A 123 9.63 0.73 -10.72
N VAL A 124 8.74 1.67 -11.06
CA VAL A 124 7.40 1.42 -11.60
C VAL A 124 7.28 2.24 -12.88
N GLU A 125 7.19 1.57 -14.03
CA GLU A 125 7.14 2.20 -15.35
C GLU A 125 6.13 1.46 -16.23
N ASP A 126 5.13 2.16 -16.77
CA ASP A 126 4.14 1.61 -17.70
C ASP A 126 3.47 0.29 -17.23
N GLY A 127 3.14 0.21 -15.93
CA GLY A 127 2.57 -1.00 -15.32
C GLY A 127 3.55 -2.17 -15.20
N VAL A 128 4.86 -1.92 -15.29
CA VAL A 128 5.92 -2.90 -15.07
C VAL A 128 6.71 -2.52 -13.82
N MET A 129 6.76 -3.45 -12.87
CA MET A 129 7.55 -3.33 -11.65
C MET A 129 8.94 -3.91 -11.90
N THR A 130 9.98 -3.13 -11.69
CA THR A 130 11.36 -3.63 -11.61
C THR A 130 11.66 -3.95 -10.17
N VAL A 131 11.95 -5.21 -9.87
CA VAL A 131 12.09 -5.71 -8.49
C VAL A 131 13.46 -6.34 -8.28
N HIS A 132 14.09 -6.02 -7.17
CA HIS A 132 15.27 -6.72 -6.66
C HIS A 132 14.83 -7.82 -5.69
N ALA A 133 15.16 -9.07 -5.99
CA ALA A 133 14.93 -10.22 -5.11
C ALA A 133 16.24 -10.71 -4.50
N LEU A 134 16.24 -10.99 -3.20
CA LEU A 134 17.40 -11.45 -2.42
C LEU A 134 17.67 -12.95 -2.57
N THR A 135 16.62 -13.73 -2.81
CA THR A 135 16.69 -15.20 -2.93
C THR A 135 15.93 -15.67 -4.16
N ARG A 136 16.24 -16.87 -4.66
CA ARG A 136 15.49 -17.49 -5.76
C ARG A 136 14.01 -17.70 -5.41
N GLY A 137 13.73 -18.16 -4.19
CA GLY A 137 12.35 -18.37 -3.73
C GLY A 137 11.52 -17.07 -3.75
N ALA A 138 12.13 -15.95 -3.40
CA ALA A 138 11.49 -14.64 -3.49
C ALA A 138 11.18 -14.24 -4.94
N ALA A 139 12.12 -14.47 -5.87
CA ALA A 139 11.90 -14.24 -7.29
C ALA A 139 10.83 -15.17 -7.89
N ASP A 140 10.80 -16.43 -7.49
CA ASP A 140 9.84 -17.43 -7.96
C ASP A 140 8.43 -17.16 -7.42
N GLY A 141 8.32 -16.71 -6.17
CA GLY A 141 7.05 -16.27 -5.57
C GLY A 141 6.41 -15.09 -6.33
N LEU A 142 7.23 -14.13 -6.77
CA LEU A 142 6.76 -13.04 -7.63
C LEU A 142 6.27 -13.53 -8.99
N LYS A 143 7.01 -14.45 -9.62
CA LYS A 143 6.61 -15.06 -10.91
C LYS A 143 5.34 -15.89 -10.81
N ALA A 144 5.06 -16.48 -9.65
CA ALA A 144 3.82 -17.23 -9.41
C ALA A 144 2.56 -16.33 -9.45
N GLY A 145 2.72 -15.02 -9.26
CA GLY A 145 1.67 -14.03 -9.50
C GLY A 145 0.54 -14.00 -8.45
N GLU A 146 0.64 -14.71 -7.33
CA GLU A 146 -0.42 -14.70 -6.30
C GLU A 146 -0.62 -13.30 -5.70
N MET A 147 0.48 -12.59 -5.43
CA MET A 147 0.42 -11.22 -4.91
C MET A 147 -0.24 -10.27 -5.90
N ASP A 148 0.12 -10.37 -7.19
CA ASP A 148 -0.49 -9.58 -8.26
C ASP A 148 -2.01 -9.84 -8.32
N ARG A 149 -2.45 -11.11 -8.36
CA ARG A 149 -3.88 -11.46 -8.36
C ARG A 149 -4.63 -10.86 -7.18
N ARG A 150 -4.04 -10.86 -5.99
CA ARG A 150 -4.67 -10.31 -4.79
C ARG A 150 -4.71 -8.79 -4.80
N CYS A 151 -3.65 -8.12 -5.24
CA CYS A 151 -3.64 -6.67 -5.40
C CYS A 151 -4.68 -6.21 -6.43
N THR A 152 -4.83 -6.94 -7.55
CA THR A 152 -5.89 -6.68 -8.55
C THR A 152 -7.28 -6.96 -7.99
N ALA A 153 -7.41 -7.98 -7.14
CA ALA A 153 -8.67 -8.25 -6.46
C ALA A 153 -9.06 -7.12 -5.47
N VAL A 154 -8.08 -6.47 -4.84
CA VAL A 154 -8.27 -5.32 -3.93
C VAL A 154 -8.61 -4.04 -4.70
N GLU A 155 -7.94 -3.82 -5.83
CA GLU A 155 -8.25 -2.71 -6.76
C GLU A 155 -9.71 -2.73 -7.21
N GLY A 156 -10.30 -3.92 -7.39
CA GLY A 156 -11.66 -4.06 -7.88
C GLY A 156 -11.73 -3.94 -9.40
N SER A 157 -12.95 -4.02 -9.97
CA SER A 157 -13.13 -3.67 -11.38
C SER A 157 -12.97 -2.16 -11.51
N PRO A 158 -12.08 -1.65 -12.37
CA PRO A 158 -12.18 -0.26 -12.76
C PRO A 158 -13.54 -0.12 -13.41
N GLU A 159 -14.39 0.74 -12.88
CA GLU A 159 -15.55 1.19 -13.63
C GLU A 159 -15.02 1.69 -14.98
N GLU A 160 -15.54 1.09 -16.05
CA GLU A 160 -15.37 1.57 -17.42
C GLU A 160 -16.06 2.94 -17.45
N ASP A 161 -15.32 3.99 -17.10
CA ASP A 161 -15.82 5.35 -17.21
C ASP A 161 -16.06 5.64 -18.69
N ARG A 162 -17.32 5.94 -18.98
CA ARG A 162 -17.89 6.20 -20.29
C ARG A 162 -18.05 7.69 -20.50
#